data_AF-A0A6N2EPE5-F1
#
_entry.id   AF-A0A6N2EPE5-F1
#
_cell.length_a   1.000
_cell.length_b   1.000
_cell.length_c   1.000
_cell.angle_alpha   90.00
_cell.angle_beta   90.00
_cell.angle_gamma   90.00
#
_symmetry.space_group_name_H-M   'P 1'
#
loop_
_entity.id
_entity.type
_entity.pdbx_description
1 polymer ?
#
loop_
_entity_poly.entity_id
_entity_poly.type
_entity_poly.pdbx_seq_one_letter_code
_entity_poly.pdbx_strand_id
1 'polypeptide(L)'
;MLRGKFAPNAAWLRQAPYRRKLAWIISWPLDPTPEELADYDRLLVASTQDRPRLAALSGRPAHTLLQATAFGLLFVGNCRGVERPIVAAFSLAGAPLELIGEGWEAMGLTAGSPAIANEALPGSYGQALAVLNDHHGAMAAYGYLSNRVFDALACGVPVITDVAPGCPPELESGVIGHPPGSDAEASLERARELRGDQPRLAAVAAAVAEHHSFDARAGELLALLELDDD
;
A
#
# COMPACT_ATOMS: atom_id res chain seq x y z
N MET A 1 16.69 -10.65 9.60
CA MET A 1 16.46 -9.56 10.56
C MET A 1 16.96 -8.26 9.94
N LEU A 2 16.09 -7.25 9.90
CA LEU A 2 16.43 -5.90 9.47
C LEU A 2 16.88 -5.09 10.69
N ARG A 3 18.12 -4.61 10.68
CA ARG A 3 18.71 -3.86 11.80
C ARG A 3 18.85 -2.39 11.44
N GLY A 4 17.92 -1.58 11.95
CA GLY A 4 17.95 -0.13 11.85
C GLY A 4 17.86 0.56 13.20
N LYS A 5 17.43 1.83 13.21
CA LYS A 5 17.31 2.69 14.41
C LYS A 5 16.63 2.03 15.61
N PHE A 6 15.56 1.27 15.37
CA PHE A 6 14.74 0.71 16.44
C PHE A 6 15.31 -0.57 17.07
N ALA A 7 16.44 -1.09 16.58
CA ALA A 7 17.18 -2.18 17.25
C ALA A 7 16.31 -3.32 17.80
N PRO A 8 15.45 -3.95 16.96
CA PRO A 8 14.46 -4.90 17.49
C PRO A 8 15.16 -6.03 18.25
N ASN A 9 14.66 -6.34 19.45
CA ASN A 9 15.20 -7.44 20.26
C ASN A 9 15.15 -8.75 19.46
N ALA A 10 16.31 -9.32 19.18
CA ALA A 10 16.48 -10.51 18.37
C ALA A 10 16.75 -11.78 19.19
N ALA A 11 16.62 -11.75 20.52
CA ALA A 11 16.89 -12.91 21.37
C ALA A 11 16.05 -14.14 20.97
N TRP A 12 14.82 -13.93 20.49
CA TRP A 12 13.94 -14.98 19.99
C TRP A 12 14.53 -15.74 18.79
N LEU A 13 15.37 -15.11 17.96
CA LEU A 13 16.01 -15.77 16.81
C LEU A 13 16.97 -16.86 17.25
N ARG A 14 17.53 -16.82 18.47
CA ARG A 14 18.40 -17.88 18.98
C ARG A 14 17.63 -19.19 19.18
N GLN A 15 16.35 -19.09 19.55
CA GLN A 15 15.48 -20.23 19.83
C GLN A 15 14.65 -20.67 18.61
N ALA A 16 14.53 -19.82 17.59
CA ALA A 16 13.74 -20.11 16.40
C ALA A 16 14.37 -21.23 15.54
N PRO A 17 13.57 -22.16 14.97
CA PRO A 17 14.05 -23.33 14.22
C PRO A 17 14.49 -23.00 12.78
N TYR A 18 15.05 -21.81 12.53
CA TYR A 18 15.47 -21.40 11.20
C TYR A 18 16.83 -21.99 10.82
N ARG A 19 16.90 -22.62 9.64
CA ARG A 19 18.16 -23.18 9.10
C ARG A 19 19.17 -22.13 8.62
N ARG A 20 18.70 -20.92 8.34
CA ARG A 20 19.52 -19.79 7.90
C ARG A 20 19.03 -18.50 8.54
N LYS A 21 19.95 -17.70 9.06
CA LYS A 21 19.68 -16.40 9.69
C LYS A 21 20.49 -15.33 8.95
N LEU A 22 19.84 -14.24 8.55
CA LEU A 22 20.47 -13.13 7.86
C LEU A 22 20.28 -11.85 8.67
N ALA A 23 21.31 -11.02 8.76
CA ALA A 23 21.22 -9.66 9.27
C ALA A 23 21.43 -8.66 8.13
N TRP A 24 20.56 -7.66 8.04
CA TRP A 24 20.70 -6.54 7.13
C TRP A 24 20.82 -5.24 7.92
N ILE A 25 22.04 -4.72 7.99
CA ILE A 25 22.38 -3.48 8.71
C ILE A 25 22.10 -2.29 7.79
N ILE A 26 21.07 -1.50 8.14
CA ILE A 26 20.59 -0.39 7.31
C ILE A 26 20.85 1.00 7.92
N SER A 27 21.19 1.08 9.20
CA SER A 27 21.57 2.33 9.88
C SER A 27 22.31 2.03 11.17
N TRP A 28 22.85 3.06 11.83
CA TRP A 28 23.59 2.94 13.10
C TRP A 28 24.77 1.98 13.02
N PRO A 29 25.77 2.26 12.15
CA PRO A 29 26.80 1.29 11.80
C PRO A 29 27.67 0.85 13.00
N LEU A 30 27.75 1.66 14.05
CA LEU A 30 28.60 1.37 15.21
C LEU A 30 27.90 0.56 16.31
N ASP A 31 26.57 0.38 16.24
CA ASP A 31 25.80 -0.35 17.26
C ASP A 31 26.02 -1.87 17.22
N PRO A 32 26.07 -2.55 16.04
CA PRO A 32 26.23 -3.99 16.01
C PRO A 32 27.53 -4.43 16.67
N THR A 33 27.45 -5.42 17.56
CA THR A 33 28.62 -6.01 18.22
C THR A 33 29.04 -7.31 17.54
N PRO A 34 30.31 -7.76 17.70
CA PRO A 34 30.72 -9.08 17.20
C PRO A 34 29.85 -10.23 17.71
N GLU A 35 29.39 -10.15 18.97
CA GLU A 35 28.51 -11.15 19.59
C GLU A 35 27.13 -11.19 18.93
N GLU A 36 26.52 -10.03 18.66
CA GLU A 36 25.25 -9.95 17.92
C GLU A 36 25.41 -10.52 16.50
N LEU A 37 26.49 -10.16 15.80
CA LEU A 37 26.72 -10.57 14.42
C LEU A 37 26.99 -12.08 14.29
N ALA A 38 27.52 -12.72 15.33
CA ALA A 38 27.76 -14.16 15.37
C ALA A 38 26.46 -14.99 15.29
N ASP A 39 25.31 -14.42 15.66
CA ASP A 39 24.00 -15.08 15.58
C ASP A 39 23.47 -15.26 14.14
N TYR A 40 24.15 -14.69 13.13
CA TYR A 40 23.71 -14.67 11.73
C TYR A 40 24.68 -15.38 10.77
N ASP A 41 24.15 -16.10 9.80
CA ASP A 41 24.91 -16.83 8.76
C ASP A 41 25.38 -15.92 7.62
N ARG A 42 24.64 -14.84 7.33
CA ARG A 42 24.96 -13.87 6.28
C ARG A 42 24.72 -12.45 6.76
N LEU A 43 25.64 -11.57 6.38
CA LEU A 43 25.61 -10.16 6.73
C LEU A 43 25.46 -9.33 5.46
N LEU A 44 24.46 -8.46 5.49
CA LEU A 44 24.15 -7.49 4.45
C LEU A 44 24.30 -6.10 5.06
N VAL A 45 24.85 -5.15 4.31
CA VAL A 45 24.97 -3.75 4.77
C VAL A 45 24.55 -2.78 3.69
N ALA A 46 23.82 -1.74 4.08
CA ALA A 46 23.35 -0.68 3.19
C ALA A 46 24.43 0.32 2.76
N SER A 47 25.71 -0.03 2.89
CA SER A 47 26.82 0.83 2.52
C SER A 47 27.99 0.02 1.96
N THR A 48 28.39 0.35 0.73
CA THR A 48 29.61 -0.19 0.12
C THR A 48 30.85 0.19 0.92
N GLN A 49 30.87 1.39 1.49
CA GLN A 49 31.98 1.91 2.27
C GLN A 49 32.11 1.20 3.63
N ASP A 50 30.99 0.83 4.26
CA ASP A 50 30.99 0.20 5.58
C ASP A 50 31.19 -1.32 5.53
N ARG A 51 30.95 -1.95 4.38
CA ARG A 51 31.09 -3.40 4.17
C ARG A 51 32.42 -3.99 4.68
N PRO A 52 33.60 -3.39 4.40
CA PRO A 52 34.86 -3.92 4.92
C PRO A 52 34.93 -3.89 6.45
N ARG A 53 34.40 -2.84 7.10
CA ARG A 53 34.36 -2.73 8.56
C ARG A 53 33.45 -3.79 9.16
N LEU A 54 32.24 -3.99 8.62
CA LEU A 54 31.31 -5.01 9.11
C LEU A 54 31.88 -6.43 8.93
N ALA A 55 32.58 -6.68 7.83
CA ALA A 55 33.26 -7.95 7.60
C ALA A 55 34.39 -8.19 8.62
N ALA A 56 35.20 -7.16 8.90
CA ALA A 56 36.26 -7.23 9.90
C ALA A 56 35.69 -7.43 11.32
N LEU A 57 34.62 -6.69 11.68
CA LEU A 57 33.97 -6.75 12.98
C LEU A 57 33.35 -8.11 13.29
N SER A 58 32.78 -8.76 12.27
CA SER A 58 32.15 -10.09 12.41
C SER A 58 33.10 -11.26 12.18
N GLY A 59 34.28 -11.03 11.59
CA GLY A 59 35.16 -12.09 11.10
C GLY A 59 34.58 -12.90 9.93
N ARG A 60 33.57 -12.39 9.23
CA ARG A 60 32.85 -13.10 8.15
C ARG A 60 32.63 -12.21 6.92
N PRO A 61 32.43 -12.80 5.73
CA PRO A 61 32.05 -12.01 4.56
C PRO A 61 30.74 -11.24 4.78
N ALA A 62 30.76 -9.95 4.43
CA ALA A 62 29.57 -9.11 4.32
C ALA A 62 29.34 -8.70 2.86
N HIS A 63 28.07 -8.56 2.47
CA HIS A 63 27.69 -8.10 1.14
C HIS A 63 26.98 -6.76 1.20
N THR A 64 27.16 -5.95 0.17
CA THR A 64 26.38 -4.70 0.05
C THR A 64 24.97 -5.02 -0.43
N LEU A 65 23.99 -4.53 0.29
CA LEU A 65 22.59 -4.47 -0.12
C LEU A 65 22.05 -3.12 0.31
N LEU A 66 21.93 -2.19 -0.65
CA LEU A 66 21.43 -0.84 -0.39
C LEU A 66 19.96 -0.88 0.06
N GLN A 67 19.56 0.11 0.86
CA GLN A 67 18.16 0.28 1.27
C GLN A 67 17.23 0.37 0.06
N ALA A 68 16.00 -0.08 0.26
CA ALA A 68 14.94 -0.03 -0.73
C ALA A 68 13.76 0.79 -0.18
N THR A 69 12.99 1.39 -1.09
CA THR A 69 11.69 1.97 -0.78
C THR A 69 10.64 0.87 -0.75
N ALA A 70 9.77 0.87 0.25
CA ALA A 70 8.58 0.03 0.27
C ALA A 70 7.36 0.94 0.14
N PHE A 71 6.53 0.69 -0.87
CA PHE A 71 5.21 1.30 -0.97
C PHE A 71 4.21 0.41 -0.23
N GLY A 72 3.44 1.01 0.66
CA GLY A 72 2.37 0.33 1.40
C GLY A 72 1.02 0.48 0.70
N LEU A 73 0.04 -0.26 1.18
CA LEU A 73 -1.37 0.00 0.89
C LEU A 73 -1.85 1.21 1.70
N LEU A 74 -2.81 1.93 1.16
CA LEU A 74 -3.48 3.04 1.85
C LEU A 74 -4.99 2.82 1.85
N PHE A 75 -5.63 3.02 2.98
CA PHE A 75 -7.08 3.11 3.10
C PHE A 75 -7.46 4.44 3.74
N VAL A 76 -8.37 5.19 3.09
CA VAL A 76 -8.89 6.46 3.61
C VAL A 76 -10.39 6.37 3.83
N GLY A 77 -10.79 6.25 5.09
CA GLY A 77 -12.19 6.21 5.50
C GLY A 77 -12.35 5.88 6.98
N ASN A 78 -13.46 6.35 7.56
CA ASN A 78 -13.79 6.07 8.95
C ASN A 78 -14.39 4.68 9.09
N CYS A 79 -13.97 3.90 10.08
CA CYS A 79 -14.55 2.58 10.33
C CYS A 79 -16.05 2.65 10.62
N ARG A 80 -16.46 3.67 11.40
CA ARG A 80 -17.85 3.90 11.85
C ARG A 80 -18.47 2.69 12.57
N GLY A 81 -17.64 1.83 13.17
CA GLY A 81 -18.09 0.60 13.83
C GLY A 81 -18.66 -0.46 12.88
N VAL A 82 -18.46 -0.30 11.57
CA VAL A 82 -18.86 -1.28 10.55
C VAL A 82 -17.66 -2.14 10.20
N GLU A 83 -17.88 -3.44 10.03
CA GLU A 83 -16.84 -4.34 9.55
C GLU A 83 -16.38 -3.93 8.14
N ARG A 84 -15.06 -3.96 7.93
CA ARG A 84 -14.43 -3.65 6.66
C ARG A 84 -13.59 -4.85 6.21
N PRO A 85 -14.22 -5.86 5.57
CA PRO A 85 -13.57 -7.14 5.28
C PRO A 85 -12.27 -7.01 4.51
N ILE A 86 -12.20 -6.09 3.54
CA ILE A 86 -10.97 -5.86 2.77
C ILE A 86 -9.83 -5.37 3.67
N VAL A 87 -10.06 -4.39 4.54
CA VAL A 87 -9.04 -3.90 5.48
C VAL A 87 -8.61 -4.98 6.44
N ALA A 88 -9.55 -5.77 6.97
CA ALA A 88 -9.25 -6.89 7.84
C ALA A 88 -8.38 -7.95 7.12
N ALA A 89 -8.70 -8.29 5.87
CA ALA A 89 -7.96 -9.28 5.08
C ALA A 89 -6.49 -8.87 4.89
N PHE A 90 -6.23 -7.64 4.45
CA PHE A 90 -4.86 -7.17 4.24
C PHE A 90 -4.10 -6.94 5.54
N SER A 91 -4.78 -6.52 6.62
CA SER A 91 -4.15 -6.43 7.94
C SER A 91 -3.74 -7.81 8.48
N LEU A 92 -4.60 -8.83 8.34
CA LEU A 92 -4.31 -10.20 8.77
C LEU A 92 -3.20 -10.85 7.94
N ALA A 93 -3.10 -10.51 6.65
CA ALA A 93 -2.01 -10.90 5.78
C ALA A 93 -0.66 -10.23 6.14
N GLY A 94 -0.65 -9.26 7.08
CA GLY A 94 0.54 -8.52 7.45
C GLY A 94 1.03 -7.56 6.38
N ALA A 95 0.15 -7.14 5.46
CA ALA A 95 0.48 -6.15 4.45
C ALA A 95 0.84 -4.81 5.12
N PRO A 96 1.82 -4.04 4.61
CA PRO A 96 2.09 -2.70 5.09
C PRO A 96 0.90 -1.81 4.71
N LEU A 97 -0.06 -1.65 5.62
CA LEU A 97 -1.31 -0.92 5.41
C LEU A 97 -1.35 0.31 6.29
N GLU A 98 -1.43 1.48 5.66
CA GLU A 98 -1.71 2.74 6.34
C GLU A 98 -3.22 3.01 6.34
N LEU A 99 -3.74 3.33 7.53
CA LEU A 99 -5.14 3.69 7.74
C LEU A 99 -5.23 5.18 8.08
N ILE A 100 -6.09 5.90 7.36
CA ILE A 100 -6.48 7.27 7.67
C ILE A 100 -7.99 7.30 7.92
N GLY A 101 -8.40 7.81 9.07
CA GLY A 101 -9.80 7.88 9.48
C GLY A 101 -10.00 7.52 10.94
N GLU A 102 -11.23 7.64 11.41
CA GLU A 102 -11.60 7.42 12.82
C GLU A 102 -12.27 6.06 13.06
N GLY A 103 -12.18 5.57 14.30
CA GLY A 103 -12.95 4.43 14.80
C GLY A 103 -12.34 3.05 14.53
N TRP A 104 -11.07 3.00 14.14
CA TRP A 104 -10.35 1.76 13.84
C TRP A 104 -9.99 0.96 15.10
N GLU A 105 -9.97 1.62 16.26
CA GLU A 105 -9.65 1.01 17.56
C GLU A 105 -10.66 -0.07 17.93
N ALA A 106 -11.93 0.07 17.51
CA ALA A 106 -12.97 -0.93 17.69
C ALA A 106 -12.66 -2.26 16.95
N MET A 107 -11.80 -2.20 15.93
CA MET A 107 -11.34 -3.36 15.14
C MET A 107 -9.95 -3.83 15.57
N GLY A 108 -9.38 -3.27 16.65
CA GLY A 108 -8.02 -3.56 17.09
C GLY A 108 -6.94 -3.00 16.15
N LEU A 109 -7.28 -2.04 15.30
CA LEU A 109 -6.37 -1.40 14.35
C LEU A 109 -6.09 0.04 14.79
N THR A 110 -4.94 0.57 14.38
CA THR A 110 -4.53 1.95 14.70
C THR A 110 -4.38 2.74 13.41
N ALA A 111 -5.06 3.88 13.32
CA ALA A 111 -4.88 4.81 12.23
C ALA A 111 -3.62 5.66 12.41
N GLY A 112 -2.94 5.96 11.31
CA GLY A 112 -1.80 6.90 11.30
C GLY A 112 -2.25 8.35 11.51
N SER A 113 -3.47 8.67 11.11
CA SER A 113 -4.11 9.98 11.30
C SER A 113 -5.64 9.85 11.34
N PRO A 114 -6.36 10.65 12.15
CA PRO A 114 -7.82 10.65 12.16
C PRO A 114 -8.45 11.21 10.88
N ALA A 115 -7.72 12.04 10.13
CA ALA A 115 -8.20 12.67 8.90
C ALA A 115 -7.04 13.08 7.98
N ILE A 116 -7.39 13.43 6.75
CA ILE A 116 -6.51 14.03 5.76
C ILE A 116 -7.25 15.14 5.02
N ALA A 117 -6.57 16.26 4.77
CA ALA A 117 -7.10 17.35 3.97
C ALA A 117 -7.23 16.94 2.50
N ASN A 118 -8.25 17.43 1.80
CA ASN A 118 -8.52 17.02 0.42
C ASN A 118 -7.35 17.36 -0.51
N GLU A 119 -6.65 18.47 -0.25
CA GLU A 119 -5.50 18.94 -1.03
C GLU A 119 -4.27 18.02 -0.85
N ALA A 120 -4.20 17.28 0.25
CA ALA A 120 -3.12 16.35 0.54
C ALA A 120 -3.38 14.93 0.00
N LEU A 121 -4.64 14.58 -0.30
CA LEU A 121 -5.02 13.26 -0.78
C LEU A 121 -4.24 12.81 -2.02
N PRO A 122 -4.06 13.63 -3.08
CA PRO A 122 -3.32 13.20 -4.26
C PRO A 122 -1.87 12.80 -3.93
N GLY A 123 -1.23 13.54 -3.01
CA GLY A 123 0.13 13.25 -2.57
C GLY A 123 0.24 11.93 -1.81
N SER A 124 -0.75 11.62 -0.97
CA SER A 124 -0.81 10.34 -0.25
C SER A 124 -1.14 9.17 -1.19
N TYR A 125 -2.09 9.33 -2.11
CA TYR A 125 -2.40 8.32 -3.12
C TYR A 125 -1.18 8.03 -3.98
N GLY A 126 -0.54 9.05 -4.54
CA GLY A 126 0.63 8.89 -5.41
C GLY A 126 1.79 8.12 -4.79
N GLN A 127 1.88 8.05 -3.45
CA GLN A 127 2.90 7.30 -2.71
C GLN A 127 2.48 5.87 -2.33
N ALA A 128 1.21 5.50 -2.48
CA ALA A 128 0.74 4.16 -2.17
C ALA A 128 1.10 3.16 -3.27
N LEU A 129 1.30 1.89 -2.89
CA LEU A 129 1.37 0.76 -3.82
C LEU A 129 0.04 0.62 -4.57
N ALA A 130 -1.04 0.59 -3.78
CA ALA A 130 -2.42 0.60 -4.22
C ALA A 130 -3.29 1.22 -3.12
N VAL A 131 -4.44 1.75 -3.52
CA VAL A 131 -5.46 2.24 -2.58
C VAL A 131 -6.49 1.14 -2.37
N LEU A 132 -6.75 0.80 -1.11
CA LEU A 132 -7.87 -0.06 -0.75
C LEU A 132 -9.16 0.76 -0.78
N ASN A 133 -10.18 0.23 -1.42
CA ASN A 133 -11.53 0.78 -1.44
C ASN A 133 -12.53 -0.29 -1.00
N ASP A 134 -13.57 0.13 -0.31
CA ASP A 134 -14.77 -0.68 -0.11
C ASP A 134 -16.01 0.16 -0.35
N HIS A 135 -17.15 -0.50 -0.33
CA HIS A 135 -18.43 0.15 -0.47
C HIS A 135 -19.27 -0.07 0.79
N HIS A 136 -20.06 0.94 1.15
CA HIS A 136 -21.16 0.70 2.07
C HIS A 136 -22.10 -0.35 1.46
N GLY A 137 -22.68 -1.25 2.26
CA GLY A 137 -23.46 -2.38 1.73
C GLY A 137 -24.57 -1.98 0.75
N ALA A 138 -25.24 -0.84 0.99
CA ALA A 138 -26.21 -0.29 0.04
C ALA A 138 -25.57 0.17 -1.28
N MET A 139 -24.42 0.84 -1.24
CA MET A 139 -23.70 1.27 -2.45
C MET A 139 -23.31 0.06 -3.30
N ALA A 140 -22.76 -0.98 -2.67
CA ALA A 140 -22.43 -2.24 -3.34
C ALA A 140 -23.68 -2.88 -3.98
N ALA A 141 -24.77 -2.99 -3.22
CA ALA A 141 -26.01 -3.64 -3.65
C ALA A 141 -26.70 -2.92 -4.83
N TYR A 142 -26.63 -1.59 -4.87
CA TYR A 142 -27.26 -0.77 -5.92
C TYR A 142 -26.30 -0.35 -7.04
N GLY A 143 -25.06 -0.84 -7.03
CA GLY A 143 -24.14 -0.63 -8.14
C GLY A 143 -23.45 0.73 -8.17
N TYR A 144 -23.30 1.39 -7.02
CA TYR A 144 -22.58 2.65 -6.92
C TYR A 144 -21.07 2.41 -6.86
N LEU A 145 -20.34 2.99 -7.80
CA LEU A 145 -18.89 3.04 -7.73
C LEU A 145 -18.42 4.19 -6.83
N SER A 146 -17.57 3.90 -5.86
CA SER A 146 -17.00 4.89 -4.94
C SER A 146 -16.14 5.93 -5.67
N ASN A 147 -16.25 7.20 -5.27
CA ASN A 147 -15.40 8.28 -5.79
C ASN A 147 -13.91 7.99 -5.61
N ARG A 148 -13.55 7.21 -4.57
CA ARG A 148 -12.17 6.80 -4.28
C ARG A 148 -11.53 6.02 -5.42
N VAL A 149 -12.34 5.30 -6.21
CA VAL A 149 -11.84 4.61 -7.41
C VAL A 149 -11.31 5.64 -8.41
N PHE A 150 -12.08 6.68 -8.71
CA PHE A 150 -11.68 7.75 -9.62
C PHE A 150 -10.49 8.54 -9.08
N ASP A 151 -10.52 8.94 -7.81
CA ASP A 151 -9.46 9.77 -7.20
C ASP A 151 -8.09 9.07 -7.25
N ALA A 152 -8.04 7.79 -6.87
CA ALA A 152 -6.79 7.02 -6.86
C ALA A 152 -6.28 6.74 -8.28
N LEU A 153 -7.18 6.39 -9.21
CA LEU A 153 -6.83 6.17 -10.61
C LEU A 153 -6.33 7.46 -11.29
N ALA A 154 -6.93 8.62 -11.00
CA ALA A 154 -6.43 9.92 -11.47
C ALA A 154 -5.00 10.21 -10.98
N CYS A 155 -4.61 9.66 -9.83
CA CYS A 155 -3.26 9.76 -9.29
C CYS A 155 -2.28 8.71 -9.87
N GLY A 156 -2.71 7.92 -10.87
CA GLY A 156 -1.90 6.85 -11.46
C GLY A 156 -1.62 5.71 -10.49
N VAL A 157 -2.57 5.41 -9.59
CA VAL A 157 -2.43 4.41 -8.53
C VAL A 157 -3.53 3.37 -8.69
N PRO A 158 -3.19 2.07 -8.75
CA PRO A 158 -4.22 1.03 -8.87
C PRO A 158 -5.07 0.95 -7.60
N VAL A 159 -6.30 0.48 -7.77
CA VAL A 159 -7.27 0.34 -6.67
C VAL A 159 -7.56 -1.12 -6.46
N ILE A 160 -7.53 -1.57 -5.20
CA ILE A 160 -8.05 -2.89 -4.81
C ILE A 160 -9.39 -2.66 -4.13
N THR A 161 -10.46 -3.26 -4.64
CA THR A 161 -11.83 -2.96 -4.20
C THR A 161 -12.67 -4.20 -3.99
N ASP A 162 -13.55 -4.18 -2.98
CA ASP A 162 -14.48 -5.28 -2.66
C ASP A 162 -15.38 -5.65 -3.85
N VAL A 163 -15.94 -4.63 -4.50
CA VAL A 163 -16.72 -4.68 -5.72
C VAL A 163 -16.40 -3.45 -6.57
N ALA A 164 -16.67 -3.54 -7.88
CA ALA A 164 -16.55 -2.40 -8.81
C ALA A 164 -17.72 -2.40 -9.82
N PRO A 165 -18.97 -2.38 -9.35
CA PRO A 165 -20.12 -2.46 -10.24
C PRO A 165 -20.16 -1.23 -11.15
N GLY A 166 -20.39 -1.44 -12.45
CA GLY A 166 -20.46 -0.36 -13.42
C GLY A 166 -19.14 0.41 -13.61
N CYS A 167 -18.00 -0.20 -13.27
CA CYS A 167 -16.69 0.38 -13.59
C CYS A 167 -16.60 0.62 -15.11
N PRO A 168 -16.31 1.86 -15.57
CA PRO A 168 -16.13 2.12 -16.99
C PRO A 168 -15.02 1.25 -17.59
N PRO A 169 -15.20 0.66 -18.78
CA PRO A 169 -14.21 -0.23 -19.40
C PRO A 169 -12.79 0.36 -19.49
N GLU A 170 -12.70 1.66 -19.70
CA GLU A 170 -11.43 2.42 -19.76
C GLU A 170 -10.69 2.46 -18.42
N LEU A 171 -11.37 2.24 -17.30
CA LEU A 171 -10.80 2.23 -15.95
C LEU A 171 -10.49 0.83 -15.41
N GLU A 172 -11.14 -0.21 -15.95
CA GLU A 172 -11.04 -1.59 -15.45
C GLU A 172 -9.59 -2.09 -15.32
N SER A 173 -8.71 -1.68 -16.23
CA SER A 173 -7.31 -2.10 -16.23
C SER A 173 -6.48 -1.57 -15.05
N GLY A 174 -6.99 -0.59 -14.31
CA GLY A 174 -6.43 -0.06 -13.06
C GLY A 174 -7.09 -0.60 -11.79
N VAL A 175 -8.11 -1.44 -11.91
CA VAL A 175 -8.92 -1.95 -10.77
C VAL A 175 -8.66 -3.44 -10.54
N ILE A 176 -8.48 -3.80 -9.28
CA ILE A 176 -8.30 -5.17 -8.81
C ILE A 176 -9.48 -5.52 -7.91
N GLY A 177 -10.28 -6.50 -8.32
CA GLY A 177 -11.38 -7.01 -7.49
C GLY A 177 -10.87 -7.86 -6.34
N HIS A 178 -11.38 -7.62 -5.13
CA HIS A 178 -11.11 -8.37 -3.92
C HIS A 178 -12.40 -8.60 -3.11
N PRO A 179 -13.35 -9.41 -3.62
CA PRO A 179 -14.54 -9.77 -2.86
C PRO A 179 -14.17 -10.56 -1.59
N PRO A 180 -15.06 -10.61 -0.57
CA PRO A 180 -14.81 -11.35 0.67
C PRO A 180 -14.34 -12.79 0.41
N GLY A 181 -13.26 -13.19 1.07
CA GLY A 181 -12.65 -14.52 0.92
C GLY A 181 -11.61 -14.64 -0.18
N SER A 182 -11.31 -13.55 -0.91
CA SER A 182 -10.23 -13.51 -1.89
C SER A 182 -8.84 -13.61 -1.24
N ASP A 183 -7.86 -14.06 -2.02
CA ASP A 183 -6.46 -14.11 -1.59
C ASP A 183 -5.82 -12.70 -1.62
N ALA A 184 -5.42 -12.23 -0.45
CA ALA A 184 -4.77 -10.93 -0.28
C ALA A 184 -3.39 -10.89 -0.94
N GLU A 185 -2.61 -11.98 -0.91
CA GLU A 185 -1.26 -11.97 -1.53
C GLU A 185 -1.35 -11.92 -3.04
N ALA A 186 -2.27 -12.68 -3.64
CA ALA A 186 -2.52 -12.59 -5.09
C ALA A 186 -2.93 -11.17 -5.52
N SER A 187 -3.73 -10.49 -4.70
CA SER A 187 -4.13 -9.10 -4.94
C SER A 187 -2.94 -8.13 -4.79
N LEU A 188 -2.05 -8.36 -3.83
CA LEU A 188 -0.80 -7.60 -3.66
C LEU A 188 0.15 -7.78 -4.83
N GLU A 189 0.33 -9.01 -5.31
CA GLU A 189 1.16 -9.31 -6.49
C GLU A 189 0.63 -8.56 -7.71
N ARG A 190 -0.68 -8.62 -7.94
CA ARG A 190 -1.31 -7.88 -9.04
C ARG A 190 -1.14 -6.37 -8.90
N ALA A 191 -1.26 -5.84 -7.69
CA ALA A 191 -0.99 -4.43 -7.42
C ALA A 191 0.46 -4.04 -7.74
N ARG A 192 1.44 -4.88 -7.37
CA ARG A 192 2.86 -4.66 -7.71
C ARG A 192 3.12 -4.69 -9.21
N GLU A 193 2.50 -5.63 -9.93
CA GLU A 193 2.58 -5.69 -11.39
C GLU A 193 2.04 -4.43 -12.05
N LEU A 194 0.81 -4.02 -11.69
CA LEU A 194 0.19 -2.80 -12.22
C LEU A 194 1.01 -1.57 -11.87
N ARG A 195 1.52 -1.47 -10.64
CA ARG A 195 2.37 -0.35 -10.21
C ARG A 195 3.69 -0.30 -10.99
N GLY A 196 4.18 -1.44 -11.49
CA GLY A 196 5.31 -1.49 -12.42
C GLY A 196 4.97 -1.05 -13.85
N ASP A 197 3.71 -1.16 -14.27
CA ASP A 197 3.22 -0.77 -15.60
C ASP A 197 2.74 0.69 -15.63
N GLN A 198 3.70 1.61 -15.52
CA GLN A 198 3.44 3.06 -15.54
C GLN A 198 2.69 3.55 -16.79
N PRO A 199 2.98 3.08 -18.03
CA PRO A 199 2.21 3.47 -19.20
C PRO A 199 0.72 3.14 -19.10
N ARG A 200 0.37 1.97 -18.56
CA ARG A 200 -1.03 1.58 -18.36
C ARG A 200 -1.73 2.50 -17.36
N LEU A 201 -1.12 2.73 -16.20
CA LEU A 201 -1.71 3.60 -15.17
C LEU A 201 -1.81 5.06 -15.65
N ALA A 202 -0.87 5.53 -16.45
CA ALA A 202 -0.95 6.85 -17.08
C ALA A 202 -2.12 6.96 -18.07
N ALA A 203 -2.39 5.90 -18.85
CA ALA A 203 -3.55 5.88 -19.76
C ALA A 203 -4.87 5.90 -18.98
N VAL A 204 -4.97 5.14 -17.88
CA VAL A 204 -6.16 5.15 -17.01
C VAL A 204 -6.34 6.52 -16.35
N ALA A 205 -5.26 7.13 -15.83
CA ALA A 205 -5.30 8.46 -15.24
C ALA A 205 -5.77 9.53 -16.24
N ALA A 206 -5.28 9.45 -17.49
CA ALA A 206 -5.70 10.34 -18.57
C ALA A 206 -7.20 10.17 -18.88
N ALA A 207 -7.70 8.94 -18.94
CA ALA A 207 -9.12 8.67 -19.13
C ALA A 207 -10.00 9.25 -18.00
N VAL A 208 -9.54 9.17 -16.73
CA VAL A 208 -10.24 9.83 -15.62
C VAL A 208 -10.28 11.34 -15.81
N ALA A 209 -9.14 11.96 -16.15
CA ALA A 209 -9.07 13.41 -16.34
C ALA A 209 -9.95 13.90 -17.50
N GLU A 210 -10.00 13.14 -18.60
CA GLU A 210 -10.75 13.49 -19.81
C GLU A 210 -12.26 13.26 -19.66
N HIS A 211 -12.68 12.11 -19.12
CA HIS A 211 -14.09 11.68 -19.15
C HIS A 211 -14.80 11.68 -17.80
N HIS A 212 -14.06 11.79 -16.69
CA HIS A 212 -14.62 11.57 -15.35
C HIS A 212 -14.21 12.65 -14.35
N SER A 213 -13.73 13.80 -14.83
CA SER A 213 -13.53 14.99 -14.01
C SER A 213 -14.87 15.65 -13.64
N PHE A 214 -14.87 16.49 -12.59
CA PHE A 214 -16.04 17.27 -12.24
C PHE A 214 -16.46 18.23 -13.37
N ASP A 215 -15.51 18.74 -14.16
CA ASP A 215 -15.80 19.57 -15.32
C ASP A 215 -16.52 18.77 -16.42
N ALA A 216 -16.08 17.54 -16.68
CA ALA A 216 -16.77 16.63 -17.61
C ALA A 216 -18.21 16.34 -17.14
N ARG A 217 -18.39 16.07 -15.84
CA ARG A 217 -19.74 15.87 -15.25
C ARG A 217 -20.59 17.12 -15.31
N ALA A 218 -20.02 18.29 -15.06
CA ALA A 218 -20.74 19.56 -15.20
C ALA A 218 -21.24 19.75 -16.63
N GLY A 219 -20.42 19.41 -17.65
CA GLY A 219 -20.84 19.43 -19.05
C GLY A 219 -22.02 18.50 -19.35
N GLU A 220 -21.97 17.25 -18.86
CA GLU A 220 -23.08 16.29 -18.99
C GLU A 220 -24.37 16.81 -18.33
N LEU A 221 -24.26 17.38 -17.13
CA LEU A 221 -25.40 17.95 -16.41
C LEU A 221 -26.01 19.14 -17.14
N LEU A 222 -25.19 20.02 -17.72
CA LEU A 222 -25.67 21.15 -18.52
C LEU A 222 -26.36 20.68 -19.80
N ALA A 223 -25.81 19.68 -20.50
CA ALA A 223 -26.43 19.12 -21.69
C ALA A 223 -27.80 18.49 -21.41
N LEU A 224 -28.00 17.90 -20.21
CA LEU A 224 -29.30 17.37 -19.80
C LEU A 224 -30.35 18.48 -19.60
N LEU A 225 -29.96 19.67 -19.12
CA LEU A 225 -30.89 20.78 -18.95
C LEU A 225 -31.38 21.32 -20.30
N GLU A 226 -30.56 21.24 -21.34
CA GLU A 226 -30.92 21.66 -22.70
C GLU A 226 -31.88 20.67 -23.40
N LEU A 227 -32.01 19.43 -22.90
CA LEU A 227 -32.92 18.41 -23.44
C LEU A 227 -34.36 18.55 -22.93
N ASP A 228 -34.59 19.25 -21.81
CA ASP A 228 -35.92 19.45 -21.22
C ASP A 228 -36.65 20.68 -21.79
N ASP A 229 -36.00 21.44 -22.67
CA ASP A 229 -36.52 22.69 -23.29
C ASP A 229 -37.12 22.48 -24.72
N ASP A 230 -37.20 21.24 -25.23
CA ASP A 230 -37.88 20.83 -26.49
C ASP A 230 -39.16 20.01 -26.23
#